data_AF-A0A9J7MT52-F1
#
_entry.id   AF-A0A9J7MT52-F1
#
_cell.length_a   1.000
_cell.length_b   1.000
_cell.length_c   1.000
_cell.angle_alpha   90.00
_cell.angle_beta   90.00
_cell.angle_gamma   90.00
#
_symmetry.space_group_name_H-M   'P 1'
#
loop_
_entity.id
_entity.type
_entity.pdbx_description
1 polymer ?
#
loop_
_entity_poly.entity_id
_entity_poly.type
_entity_poly.pdbx_seq_one_letter_code
_entity_poly.pdbx_strand_id
1 'polypeptide(L)'
;MGEERYLFDVYKCDSLPSAMDVEELHRASKEKGCEVIKEWARSIKKHLYWCALSTAQGFGDVIVAKWTSIVRHVANKHDNHPNATFPTCAHEPVEQERKWIFSGSLAHDKLKAIFSEVTEAEGHQEASCRGADKLP
;
A
#
# COMPACT_ATOMS: atom_id res chain seq x y z
N MET A 1 24.38 3.53 8.96
CA MET A 1 23.23 3.18 9.83
C MET A 1 22.55 4.41 10.44
N GLY A 2 22.70 5.62 9.88
CA GLY A 2 22.18 6.86 10.49
C GLY A 2 20.99 7.52 9.77
N GLU A 3 20.87 7.37 8.45
CA GLU A 3 19.82 8.05 7.67
C GLU A 3 18.47 7.30 7.63
N GLU A 4 18.48 5.97 7.76
CA GLU A 4 17.23 5.18 7.77
C GLU A 4 16.40 5.40 9.04
N ARG A 5 17.04 5.72 10.16
CA ARG A 5 16.35 5.99 11.43
C ARG A 5 15.71 7.37 11.45
N TYR A 6 16.36 8.36 10.84
CA TYR A 6 15.86 9.74 10.75
C TYR A 6 14.58 9.87 9.92
N LEU A 7 14.42 9.07 8.86
CA LEU A 7 13.22 9.08 8.03
C LEU A 7 11.99 8.45 8.72
N PHE A 8 12.21 7.53 9.65
CA PHE A 8 11.14 6.97 10.48
C PHE A 8 10.63 7.97 11.53
N ASP A 9 11.52 8.82 12.06
CA ASP A 9 11.17 9.80 13.10
C ASP A 9 10.45 11.04 12.55
N VAL A 10 10.66 11.41 11.28
CA VAL A 10 10.03 12.60 10.67
C VAL A 10 8.54 12.38 10.36
N TYR A 11 8.08 11.14 10.24
CA TYR A 11 6.67 10.83 10.02
C TYR A 11 6.19 9.74 11.00
N LYS A 12 6.08 10.11 12.28
CA LYS A 12 5.06 9.52 13.16
C LYS A 12 3.68 9.98 12.69
N CYS A 13 3.25 9.46 11.56
CA CYS A 13 1.83 9.39 11.24
C CYS A 13 1.41 8.01 11.73
N ASP A 14 0.51 7.93 12.70
CA ASP A 14 -0.04 6.66 13.19
C ASP A 14 -0.74 5.86 12.05
N SER A 15 -0.91 6.49 10.87
CA SER A 15 -1.47 5.93 9.64
C SER A 15 -0.43 5.54 8.58
N LEU A 16 0.88 5.71 8.82
CA LEU A 16 1.89 5.16 7.91
C LEU A 16 2.05 3.66 8.20
N PRO A 17 1.89 2.79 7.19
CA PRO A 17 2.13 1.38 7.41
C PRO A 17 3.59 1.21 7.79
N SER A 18 3.77 0.60 8.96
CA SER A 18 5.00 0.68 9.73
C SER A 18 6.17 -0.05 9.05
N ALA A 19 7.34 -0.02 9.69
CA ALA A 19 8.53 -0.78 9.27
C ALA A 19 8.26 -2.28 9.05
N MET A 20 7.16 -2.78 9.64
CA MET A 20 6.66 -4.15 9.54
C MET A 20 6.57 -4.63 8.09
N ASP A 21 5.96 -3.87 7.17
CA ASP A 21 5.72 -4.34 5.80
C ASP A 21 7.02 -4.60 5.02
N VAL A 22 8.08 -3.82 5.27
CA VAL A 22 9.38 -3.99 4.57
C VAL A 22 10.12 -5.23 5.08
N GLU A 23 10.05 -5.51 6.39
CA GLU A 23 10.63 -6.72 6.97
C GLU A 23 9.85 -7.97 6.56
N GLU A 24 8.52 -7.88 6.52
CA GLU A 24 7.65 -8.95 6.03
C GLU A 24 7.85 -9.24 4.55
N LEU A 25 8.02 -8.21 3.72
CA LEU A 25 8.37 -8.34 2.31
C LEU A 25 9.69 -9.10 2.14
N HIS A 26 10.69 -8.77 2.95
CA HIS A 26 11.96 -9.47 2.93
C HIS A 26 11.82 -10.93 3.38
N ARG A 27 11.03 -11.22 4.41
CA ARG A 27 10.72 -12.60 4.84
C ARG A 27 10.01 -13.38 3.73
N ALA A 28 8.98 -12.81 3.13
CA ALA A 28 8.23 -13.38 2.01
C ALA A 28 9.14 -13.70 0.82
N SER A 29 10.11 -12.83 0.51
CA SER A 29 11.04 -13.04 -0.60
C SER A 29 11.95 -14.27 -0.46
N LYS A 30 12.07 -14.83 0.75
CA LYS A 30 12.86 -16.04 1.05
C LYS A 30 12.03 -17.32 0.99
N GLU A 31 10.71 -17.22 0.90
CA GLU A 31 9.84 -18.37 0.77
C GLU A 31 9.93 -18.97 -0.64
N LYS A 32 9.87 -20.30 -0.72
CA LYS A 32 9.92 -21.03 -2.00
C LYS A 32 8.73 -20.62 -2.87
N GLY A 33 8.99 -20.19 -4.11
CA GLY A 33 7.96 -19.72 -5.04
C GLY A 33 7.61 -18.24 -4.89
N CYS A 34 8.29 -17.51 -4.00
CA CYS A 34 8.12 -16.08 -3.74
C CYS A 34 9.38 -15.26 -4.07
N GLU A 35 10.40 -15.84 -4.69
CA GLU A 35 11.71 -15.24 -4.91
C GLU A 35 11.64 -13.97 -5.78
N VAL A 36 10.65 -13.91 -6.67
CA VAL A 36 10.38 -12.73 -7.53
C VAL A 36 10.08 -11.47 -6.71
N ILE A 37 9.60 -11.60 -5.47
CA ILE A 37 9.38 -10.47 -4.56
C ILE A 37 10.69 -9.71 -4.31
N LYS A 38 11.83 -10.41 -4.27
CA LYS A 38 13.14 -9.79 -4.06
C LYS A 38 13.50 -8.78 -5.16
N GLU A 39 13.12 -9.08 -6.40
CA GLU A 39 13.35 -8.20 -7.55
C GLU A 39 12.54 -6.89 -7.45
N TRP A 40 11.40 -6.95 -6.75
CA TRP A 40 10.51 -5.82 -6.53
C TRP A 40 10.77 -5.08 -5.22
N ALA A 41 11.46 -5.67 -4.25
CA ALA A 41 11.62 -5.12 -2.90
C ALA A 41 12.10 -3.66 -2.86
N ARG A 42 13.08 -3.33 -3.70
CA ARG A 42 13.59 -1.95 -3.81
C ARG A 42 12.55 -0.99 -4.39
N SER A 43 11.82 -1.41 -5.41
CA SER A 43 10.77 -0.60 -6.06
C SER A 43 9.59 -0.39 -5.13
N ILE A 44 9.18 -1.44 -4.41
CA ILE A 44 8.15 -1.37 -3.37
C ILE A 44 8.58 -0.37 -2.30
N LYS A 45 9.76 -0.52 -1.69
CA LYS A 45 10.27 0.44 -0.68
C LYS A 45 10.26 1.89 -1.19
N LYS A 46 10.71 2.13 -2.42
CA LYS A 46 10.66 3.47 -3.03
C LYS A 46 9.24 3.99 -3.21
N HIS A 47 8.31 3.12 -3.64
CA HIS A 47 6.89 3.45 -3.75
C HIS A 47 6.31 3.85 -2.39
N LEU A 48 6.62 3.12 -1.32
CA LEU A 48 6.15 3.44 0.04
C LEU A 48 6.61 4.84 0.49
N TYR A 49 7.89 5.17 0.29
CA TYR A 49 8.38 6.51 0.57
C TYR A 49 7.71 7.57 -0.30
N TRP A 50 7.51 7.29 -1.59
CA TRP A 50 6.79 8.21 -2.47
C TRP A 50 5.35 8.43 -2.02
N CYS A 51 4.64 7.39 -1.53
CA CYS A 51 3.28 7.52 -1.01
C CYS A 51 3.24 8.54 0.14
N ALA A 52 4.16 8.42 1.08
CA ALA A 52 4.27 9.31 2.23
C ALA A 52 4.65 10.75 1.83
N LEU A 53 5.67 10.90 0.98
CA LEU A 53 6.23 12.21 0.61
C LEU A 53 5.39 12.99 -0.40
N SER A 54 4.61 12.29 -1.24
CA SER A 54 3.75 12.91 -2.26
C SER A 54 2.35 13.26 -1.75
N THR A 55 2.09 13.08 -0.46
CA THR A 55 0.78 13.29 0.14
C THR A 55 0.90 14.28 1.29
N ALA A 56 0.04 15.31 1.30
CA ALA A 56 0.03 16.30 2.36
C ALA A 56 -0.41 15.68 3.69
N GLN A 57 0.05 16.25 4.80
CA GLN A 57 -0.38 15.84 6.13
C GLN A 57 -1.91 15.98 6.27
N GLY A 58 -2.55 14.98 6.88
CA GLY A 58 -4.02 14.93 7.02
C GLY A 58 -4.75 14.14 5.93
N PHE A 59 -4.06 13.67 4.88
CA PHE A 59 -4.63 12.83 3.80
C PHE A 59 -4.13 11.38 3.90
N GLY A 60 -4.26 10.77 5.08
CA GLY A 60 -3.78 9.41 5.34
C GLY A 60 -4.46 8.34 4.49
N ASP A 61 -5.73 8.55 4.16
CA ASP A 61 -6.53 7.71 3.25
C ASP A 61 -5.92 7.63 1.83
N VAL A 62 -5.39 8.74 1.32
CA VAL A 62 -4.69 8.78 0.02
C VAL A 62 -3.36 8.02 0.09
N ILE A 63 -2.65 8.09 1.22
CA ILE A 63 -1.44 7.28 1.43
C ILE A 63 -1.80 5.79 1.38
N VAL A 64 -2.86 5.37 2.08
CA VAL A 64 -3.34 3.98 2.08
C VAL A 64 -3.80 3.55 0.67
N ALA A 65 -4.46 4.42 -0.08
CA ALA A 65 -4.87 4.14 -1.46
C ALA A 65 -3.66 3.89 -2.38
N LYS A 66 -2.66 4.79 -2.34
CA LYS A 66 -1.41 4.61 -3.09
C LYS A 66 -0.68 3.35 -2.62
N TRP A 67 -0.64 3.09 -1.32
CA TRP A 67 0.02 1.92 -0.73
C TRP A 67 -0.58 0.62 -1.23
N THR A 68 -1.88 0.41 -1.03
CA THR A 68 -2.59 -0.81 -1.41
C THR A 68 -2.59 -1.06 -2.92
N SER A 69 -2.45 -0.01 -3.74
CA SER A 69 -2.30 -0.14 -5.20
C SER A 69 -1.07 -0.94 -5.64
N ILE A 70 -0.03 -1.06 -4.79
CA ILE A 70 1.24 -1.70 -5.13
C ILE A 70 1.07 -3.14 -5.60
N VAL A 71 0.09 -3.86 -5.03
CA VAL A 71 -0.24 -5.25 -5.38
C VAL A 71 -0.67 -5.40 -6.84
N ARG A 72 -1.35 -4.39 -7.39
CA ARG A 72 -1.75 -4.36 -8.79
C ARG A 72 -0.61 -3.86 -9.67
N HIS A 73 0.11 -2.83 -9.21
CA HIS A 73 1.28 -2.28 -9.89
C HIS A 73 2.31 -3.37 -10.20
N VAL A 74 2.73 -4.18 -9.20
CA VAL A 74 3.72 -5.26 -9.42
C VAL A 74 3.22 -6.38 -10.35
N ALA A 75 1.91 -6.45 -10.58
CA ALA A 75 1.27 -7.38 -11.51
C ALA A 75 0.99 -6.76 -12.88
N ASN A 76 1.63 -5.62 -13.20
CA ASN A 76 1.46 -4.85 -14.44
C ASN A 76 0.03 -4.36 -14.68
N LYS A 77 -0.76 -4.16 -13.61
CA LYS A 77 -2.12 -3.63 -13.66
C LYS A 77 -2.10 -2.21 -13.16
N HIS A 78 -1.83 -1.27 -14.05
CA HIS A 78 -1.61 0.14 -13.73
C HIS A 78 -2.90 0.95 -13.60
N ASP A 79 -4.02 0.44 -14.09
CA ASP A 79 -5.33 1.08 -14.08
C ASP A 79 -6.35 0.33 -13.20
N ASN A 80 -7.52 0.97 -13.06
CA ASN A 80 -8.70 0.44 -12.37
C ASN A 80 -8.38 -0.08 -10.98
N HIS A 81 -7.66 0.73 -10.19
CA HIS A 81 -7.39 0.41 -8.80
C HIS A 81 -8.71 0.45 -7.98
N PRO A 82 -8.86 -0.42 -6.96
CA PRO A 82 -10.11 -0.51 -6.20
C PRO A 82 -10.46 0.77 -5.44
N ASN A 83 -9.45 1.54 -5.03
CA ASN A 83 -9.65 2.79 -4.31
C ASN A 83 -9.76 3.96 -5.31
N ALA A 84 -10.91 4.63 -5.30
CA ALA A 84 -11.22 5.74 -6.21
C ALA A 84 -10.33 6.98 -6.03
N THR A 85 -9.67 7.15 -4.87
CA THR A 85 -8.76 8.28 -4.63
C THR A 85 -7.41 8.12 -5.34
N PHE A 86 -7.08 6.91 -5.78
CA PHE A 86 -5.89 6.62 -6.57
C PHE A 86 -6.20 5.55 -7.64
N PRO A 87 -6.96 5.88 -8.70
CA PRO A 87 -7.51 4.91 -9.64
C PRO A 87 -6.49 4.37 -10.66
N THR A 88 -5.35 5.06 -10.82
CA THR A 88 -4.29 4.72 -11.78
C THR A 88 -2.91 5.07 -11.23
N CYS A 89 -1.87 4.35 -11.67
CA CYS A 89 -0.48 4.61 -11.30
C CYS A 89 -0.01 5.99 -11.80
N ALA A 90 0.76 6.70 -10.97
CA ALA A 90 1.25 8.05 -11.25
C ALA A 90 2.62 8.04 -11.95
N HIS A 91 2.73 7.30 -13.05
CA HIS A 91 3.92 7.30 -13.90
C HIS A 91 3.55 6.95 -15.35
N GLU A 92 4.38 7.40 -16.29
CA GLU A 92 4.33 6.98 -17.70
C GLU A 92 4.62 5.48 -17.85
N PRO A 93 4.29 4.85 -19.00
CA PRO A 93 4.53 3.43 -19.21
C PRO A 93 5.94 2.97 -18.82
N VAL A 94 6.03 1.83 -18.14
CA VAL A 94 7.32 1.28 -17.71
C VAL A 94 8.01 0.65 -18.92
N GLU A 95 8.94 1.38 -19.53
CA GLU A 95 9.70 0.90 -20.70
C GLU A 95 10.79 -0.13 -20.34
N GLN A 96 11.12 -0.26 -19.06
CA GLN A 96 12.14 -1.20 -18.58
C GLN A 96 11.58 -2.62 -18.53
N GLU A 97 12.36 -3.59 -19.01
CA GLU A 97 12.04 -5.01 -18.83
C GLU A 97 11.98 -5.35 -17.34
N ARG A 98 10.83 -5.89 -16.91
CA ARG A 98 10.53 -6.23 -15.52
C ARG A 98 9.95 -7.64 -15.46
N LYS A 99 10.36 -8.39 -14.43
CA LYS A 99 9.72 -9.66 -14.08
C LYS A 99 8.46 -9.40 -13.28
N TRP A 100 7.35 -9.15 -13.97
CA TRP A 100 6.06 -8.93 -13.34
C TRP A 100 5.61 -10.13 -12.49
N ILE A 101 4.94 -9.85 -11.38
CA ILE A 101 4.41 -10.87 -10.49
C ILE A 101 3.03 -11.26 -11.00
N PHE A 102 2.89 -12.49 -11.50
CA PHE A 102 1.64 -12.97 -12.07
C PHE A 102 0.52 -12.99 -11.02
N SER A 103 -0.65 -12.42 -11.35
CA SER A 103 -1.82 -12.44 -10.46
C SER A 103 -2.26 -13.87 -10.17
N GLY A 104 -2.42 -14.22 -8.89
CA GLY A 104 -2.76 -15.60 -8.46
C GLY A 104 -1.56 -16.55 -8.36
N SER A 105 -0.34 -16.05 -8.54
CA SER A 105 0.85 -16.76 -8.08
C SER A 105 0.98 -16.69 -6.55
N LEU A 106 1.72 -17.63 -5.96
CA LEU A 106 1.99 -17.63 -4.52
C LEU A 106 2.63 -16.31 -4.05
N ALA A 107 3.56 -15.76 -4.84
CA ALA A 107 4.17 -14.46 -4.60
C ALA A 107 3.14 -13.33 -4.57
N HIS A 108 2.19 -13.33 -5.51
CA HIS A 108 1.13 -12.32 -5.56
C HIS A 108 0.17 -12.42 -4.38
N ASP A 109 -0.22 -13.64 -4.01
CA ASP A 109 -1.09 -13.90 -2.87
C ASP A 109 -0.43 -13.49 -1.55
N LYS A 110 0.88 -13.72 -1.43
CA LYS A 110 1.66 -13.27 -0.28
C LYS A 110 1.73 -11.75 -0.18
N LEU A 111 1.97 -11.05 -1.29
CA LEU A 111 1.95 -9.59 -1.32
C LEU A 111 0.57 -9.04 -1.01
N LYS A 112 -0.50 -9.66 -1.53
CA LYS A 112 -1.86 -9.34 -1.11
C LYS A 112 -1.98 -9.44 0.40
N ALA A 113 -1.64 -10.56 1.02
CA ALA A 113 -1.76 -10.73 2.46
C ALA A 113 -1.02 -9.63 3.25
N ILE A 114 0.23 -9.33 2.89
CA ILE A 114 1.03 -8.27 3.53
C ILE A 114 0.34 -6.90 3.43
N PHE A 115 -0.28 -6.59 2.28
CA PHE A 115 -0.84 -5.28 2.01
C PHE A 115 -2.37 -5.17 2.17
N SER A 116 -3.07 -6.26 2.51
CA SER A 116 -4.55 -6.32 2.64
C SER A 116 -5.03 -6.27 4.09
N GLU A 117 -4.14 -6.36 5.09
CA GLU A 117 -4.49 -6.21 6.51
C GLU A 117 -5.03 -4.79 6.84
N VAL A 118 -5.06 -3.88 5.87
CA VAL A 118 -5.49 -2.48 6.01
C VAL A 118 -6.94 -2.24 5.55
N THR A 119 -7.61 -3.21 4.92
CA THR A 119 -8.90 -2.96 4.24
C THR A 119 -10.17 -3.50 4.91
N GLU A 120 -10.08 -4.21 6.04
CA GLU A 120 -11.27 -4.77 6.72
C GLU A 120 -11.59 -4.13 8.08
N ALA A 121 -11.52 -2.79 8.19
CA ALA A 121 -11.97 -2.07 9.40
C ALA A 121 -13.16 -1.12 9.18
N GLU A 122 -13.55 -0.78 7.94
CA GLU A 122 -14.61 0.21 7.70
C GLU A 122 -15.74 -0.42 6.89
N GLY A 123 -16.45 -1.35 7.53
CA GLY A 123 -17.52 -2.12 6.91
C GLY A 123 -18.66 -2.50 7.86
N HIS A 124 -18.92 -1.73 8.92
CA HIS A 124 -20.17 -1.84 9.68
C HIS A 124 -20.38 -0.64 10.62
N GLN A 125 -21.22 0.32 10.22
CA GLN A 125 -22.36 0.82 11.01
C GLN A 125 -23.05 1.96 10.23
N GLU A 126 -23.83 1.63 9.19
CA GLU A 126 -25.03 2.43 8.92
C GLU A 126 -26.12 1.93 9.84
N ALA A 127 -26.32 2.61 10.96
CA ALA A 127 -27.50 2.44 11.79
C ALA A 127 -27.93 3.78 12.40
N SER A 128 -28.80 4.46 11.66
CA SER A 128 -30.07 4.99 12.16
C SER A 128 -30.08 5.67 13.53
N CYS A 129 -30.22 6.99 13.52
CA CYS A 129 -31.26 7.63 14.33
C CYS A 129 -31.85 8.84 13.61
N ARG A 130 -33.08 8.65 13.12
CA ARG A 130 -34.03 9.73 12.85
C ARG A 130 -34.42 10.41 14.16
N GLY A 131 -34.45 11.74 14.13
CA GLY A 131 -35.44 12.57 14.81
C GLY A 131 -35.27 12.81 16.31
N ALA A 132 -34.89 14.03 16.66
CA ALA A 132 -35.42 14.70 17.84
C ALA A 132 -35.45 16.22 17.59
N ASP A 133 -36.66 16.72 17.33
CA ASP A 133 -37.03 18.11 17.58
C ASP A 133 -36.73 18.48 19.04
N LYS A 134 -36.01 19.58 19.26
CA LYS A 134 -36.43 20.75 20.06
C LYS A 134 -35.20 21.60 20.41
N LEU A 135 -35.14 22.76 19.77
CA LEU A 135 -34.36 23.90 20.24
C LEU A 135 -35.21 24.67 21.27
N PRO A 136 -34.66 25.15 22.40
CA PRO A 136 -35.29 26.21 23.18
C PRO A 136 -35.22 27.56 22.46
#